data_AF-A0A7S0ANY9-F1
#
_entry.id   AF-A0A7S0ANY9-F1
#
_cell.length_a   1.000
_cell.length_b   1.000
_cell.length_c   1.000
_cell.angle_alpha   90.00
_cell.angle_beta   90.00
_cell.angle_gamma   90.00
#
_symmetry.space_group_name_H-M   'P 1'
#
loop_
_entity.id
_entity.type
_entity.pdbx_description
1 polymer ?
#
loop_
_entity_poly.entity_id
_entity_poly.type
_entity_poly.pdbx_seq_one_letter_code
_entity_poly.pdbx_strand_id
1 'polypeptide(L)'
;ASGWIRCKGCRAACGTLMDVYLVEGTRPQGPGYAPNTDNAYYCLCSEKDVKNCTMQSHPERQSLPFKLKLVNCASCGSDLGNVQDASLILNGEWQSRLGHMVMCFKCQNVLLELPHWSAELVEVKKWSILYAVLAEDCRLSIVTKQFLARQIQAPLNSHMAMNSGKGIRFVPARRSCA
;
A
#
# COMPACT_ATOMS: atom_id res chain seq x y z
N ALA A 1 5.25 -16.95 7.66
CA ALA A 1 5.53 -16.57 6.27
C ALA A 1 5.30 -15.08 6.15
N SER A 2 6.29 -14.32 5.69
CA SER A 2 6.15 -12.88 5.43
C SER A 2 5.21 -12.69 4.24
N GLY A 3 4.13 -11.92 4.44
CA GLY A 3 3.24 -11.53 3.34
C GLY A 3 3.92 -10.59 2.34
N TRP A 4 3.21 -10.19 1.29
CA TRP A 4 3.76 -9.40 0.18
C TRP A 4 2.87 -8.25 -0.28
N ILE A 5 3.48 -7.15 -0.72
CA ILE A 5 2.87 -6.22 -1.65
C ILE A 5 3.00 -6.82 -3.05
N ARG A 6 1.86 -6.96 -3.73
CA ARG A 6 1.75 -7.57 -5.06
C ARG A 6 1.33 -6.52 -6.07
N CYS A 7 1.96 -6.48 -7.23
CA CYS A 7 1.51 -5.65 -8.35
C CYS A 7 0.10 -6.07 -8.78
N LYS A 8 -0.85 -5.14 -8.91
CA LYS A 8 -2.19 -5.47 -9.36
C LYS A 8 -2.23 -5.98 -10.80
N GLY A 9 -1.41 -5.41 -11.68
CA GLY A 9 -1.29 -5.80 -13.09
C GLY A 9 -0.87 -7.27 -13.26
N CYS A 10 0.34 -7.62 -12.82
CA CYS A 10 0.93 -8.95 -13.06
C CYS A 10 1.01 -9.88 -11.84
N ARG A 11 0.60 -9.43 -10.64
CA ARG A 11 0.73 -10.16 -9.36
C ARG A 11 2.17 -10.49 -8.94
N ALA A 12 3.19 -9.90 -9.58
CA ALA A 12 4.58 -10.00 -9.12
C ALA A 12 4.73 -9.41 -7.70
N ALA A 13 5.62 -9.99 -6.90
CA ALA A 13 5.95 -9.48 -5.57
C ALA A 13 6.84 -8.23 -5.69
N CYS A 14 6.41 -7.12 -5.11
CA CYS A 14 7.05 -5.80 -5.21
C CYS A 14 7.63 -5.29 -3.87
N GLY A 15 7.27 -5.91 -2.75
CA GLY A 15 7.79 -5.57 -1.43
C GLY A 15 7.32 -6.55 -0.36
N THR A 16 8.08 -6.75 0.71
CA THR A 16 7.73 -7.63 1.83
C THR A 16 6.82 -6.90 2.81
N LEU A 17 5.67 -7.49 3.19
CA LEU A 17 4.74 -6.86 4.17
C LEU A 17 5.34 -6.70 5.56
N MET A 18 6.41 -7.44 5.87
CA MET A 18 7.13 -7.26 7.13
C MET A 18 7.56 -5.81 7.29
N ASP A 19 7.95 -5.09 6.26
CA ASP A 19 8.50 -3.74 6.47
C ASP A 19 7.52 -2.65 6.01
N VAL A 20 6.25 -3.04 5.82
CA VAL A 20 5.19 -2.16 5.35
C VAL A 20 4.25 -1.79 6.49
N TYR A 21 3.99 -0.49 6.59
CA TYR A 21 3.12 0.11 7.57
C TYR A 21 1.98 0.84 6.86
N LEU A 22 0.83 0.85 7.51
CA LEU A 22 -0.28 1.72 7.17
C LEU A 22 -0.31 2.83 8.22
N VAL A 23 -0.12 4.06 7.79
CA VAL A 23 0.05 5.21 8.70
C VAL A 23 -0.78 6.40 8.25
N GLU A 24 -1.26 7.16 9.23
CA GLU A 24 -1.73 8.51 9.03
C GLU A 24 -0.53 9.45 9.02
N GLY A 25 -0.46 10.30 7.99
CA GLY A 25 0.61 11.27 7.81
C GLY A 25 0.06 12.62 7.37
N THR A 26 0.98 13.56 7.21
CA THR A 26 0.67 14.92 6.79
C THR A 26 0.47 14.96 5.28
N ARG A 27 -0.53 15.72 4.83
CA ARG A 27 -0.69 16.05 3.42
C ARG A 27 0.25 17.21 3.05
N PRO A 28 1.23 17.02 2.14
CA PRO A 28 2.05 18.13 1.69
C PRO A 28 1.20 19.16 0.93
N GLN A 29 1.50 20.45 1.10
CA GLN A 29 0.80 21.53 0.41
C GLN A 29 1.08 21.50 -1.09
N GLY A 30 0.06 21.75 -1.93
CA GLY A 30 0.24 21.90 -3.38
C GLY A 30 -0.97 21.53 -4.25
N PRO A 31 -0.92 21.82 -5.56
CA PRO A 31 -1.99 21.50 -6.51
C PRO A 31 -2.16 19.99 -6.72
N GLY A 32 -3.40 19.54 -6.89
CA GLY A 32 -3.75 18.13 -7.10
C GLY A 32 -4.22 17.36 -5.86
N TYR A 33 -4.29 18.03 -4.71
CA TYR A 33 -4.80 17.47 -3.46
C TYR A 33 -6.18 18.04 -3.11
N ALA A 34 -7.07 17.20 -2.56
CA ALA A 34 -8.41 17.65 -2.17
C ALA A 34 -8.32 18.70 -1.05
N PRO A 35 -9.04 19.83 -1.16
CA PRO A 35 -8.81 21.03 -0.34
C PRO A 35 -9.19 20.93 1.15
N ASN A 36 -9.86 19.84 1.58
CA ASN A 36 -10.65 19.87 2.83
C ASN A 36 -10.20 18.88 3.94
N THR A 37 -9.00 18.29 3.88
CA THR A 37 -8.51 17.41 4.99
C THR A 37 -7.00 17.51 5.14
N ASP A 38 -6.52 17.76 6.36
CA ASP A 38 -5.09 17.85 6.69
C ASP A 38 -4.36 16.49 6.60
N ASN A 39 -5.11 15.39 6.73
CA ASN A 39 -4.54 14.06 6.86
C ASN A 39 -4.44 13.33 5.50
N ALA A 40 -3.38 12.54 5.36
CA ALA A 40 -3.17 11.61 4.27
C ALA A 40 -2.87 10.22 4.83
N TYR A 41 -3.28 9.18 4.11
CA TYR A 41 -3.12 7.79 4.55
C TYR A 41 -2.18 7.07 3.61
N TYR A 42 -1.09 6.55 4.16
CA TYR A 42 -0.01 5.95 3.39
C TYR A 42 0.16 4.48 3.74
N CYS A 43 0.29 3.65 2.71
CA CYS A 43 0.89 2.33 2.82
C CYS A 43 2.34 2.47 2.38
N LEU A 44 3.28 2.30 3.31
CA LEU A 44 4.67 2.66 3.08
C LEU A 44 5.69 1.74 3.73
N CYS A 45 6.90 1.72 3.18
CA CYS A 45 8.06 1.06 3.75
C CYS A 45 9.30 1.92 3.50
N SER A 46 10.46 1.53 4.05
CA SER A 46 11.72 2.14 3.63
C SER A 46 11.96 1.85 2.15
N GLU A 47 12.55 2.80 1.41
CA GLU A 47 12.88 2.60 -0.01
C GLU A 47 13.72 1.33 -0.25
N LYS A 48 14.66 1.04 0.65
CA LYS A 48 15.56 -0.12 0.56
C LYS A 48 14.85 -1.47 0.61
N ASP A 49 13.61 -1.51 1.12
CA ASP A 49 12.84 -2.74 1.28
C ASP A 49 11.98 -3.08 0.04
N VAL A 50 11.97 -2.17 -0.95
CA VAL A 50 11.30 -2.38 -2.23
C VAL A 50 12.13 -3.32 -3.10
N LYS A 51 11.47 -4.33 -3.69
CA LYS A 51 12.12 -5.35 -4.53
C LYS A 51 11.40 -5.48 -5.87
N ASN A 52 12.09 -5.97 -6.90
CA ASN A 52 11.50 -6.22 -8.23
C ASN A 52 10.76 -5.01 -8.83
N CYS A 53 11.29 -3.82 -8.61
CA CYS A 53 10.76 -2.57 -9.13
C CYS A 53 11.86 -1.81 -9.87
N THR A 54 11.47 -1.00 -10.85
CA THR A 54 12.34 0.01 -11.46
C THR A 54 12.05 1.35 -10.84
N MET A 55 13.10 2.13 -10.58
CA MET A 55 13.00 3.46 -9.99
C MET A 55 13.67 4.47 -10.91
N GLN A 56 13.01 5.59 -11.14
CA GLN A 56 13.51 6.70 -11.94
C GLN A 56 13.16 8.03 -11.25
N SER A 57 13.88 9.09 -11.57
CA SER A 57 13.57 10.44 -11.06
C SER A 57 12.10 10.78 -11.33
N HIS A 58 11.42 11.32 -10.32
CA HIS A 58 10.01 11.66 -10.49
C HIS A 58 9.85 12.81 -11.50
N PRO A 59 9.00 12.67 -12.54
CA PRO A 59 8.87 13.70 -13.59
C PRO A 59 8.36 15.04 -13.05
N GLU A 60 7.52 14.99 -12.01
CA GLU A 60 6.94 16.18 -11.37
C GLU A 60 7.78 16.73 -10.21
N ARG A 61 9.06 16.34 -10.06
CA ARG A 61 9.87 16.73 -8.88
C ARG A 61 9.98 18.24 -8.69
N GLN A 62 9.96 19.02 -9.78
CA GLN A 62 10.04 20.49 -9.71
C GLN A 62 8.79 21.09 -9.06
N SER A 63 7.60 20.57 -9.36
CA SER A 63 6.33 21.05 -8.82
C SER A 63 5.92 20.37 -7.52
N LEU A 64 6.42 19.16 -7.26
CA LEU A 64 6.11 18.34 -6.10
C LEU A 64 7.44 17.84 -5.48
N PRO A 65 8.14 18.69 -4.72
CA PRO A 65 9.53 18.43 -4.29
C PRO A 65 9.67 17.23 -3.34
N PHE A 66 8.61 16.87 -2.62
CA PHE A 66 8.57 15.68 -1.79
C PHE A 66 8.54 14.38 -2.61
N LYS A 67 8.15 14.38 -3.89
CA LYS A 67 8.20 13.20 -4.76
C LYS A 67 9.60 13.08 -5.37
N LEU A 68 10.37 12.10 -4.90
CA LEU A 68 11.77 11.93 -5.27
C LEU A 68 11.92 11.01 -6.49
N LYS A 69 11.26 9.85 -6.47
CA LYS A 69 11.35 8.84 -7.54
C LYS A 69 9.98 8.29 -7.90
N LEU A 70 9.74 8.04 -9.19
CA LEU A 70 8.62 7.22 -9.67
C LEU A 70 9.04 5.75 -9.62
N VAL A 71 8.14 4.88 -9.12
CA VAL A 71 8.41 3.45 -8.95
C VAL A 71 7.44 2.62 -9.78
N ASN A 72 8.00 1.79 -10.67
CA ASN A 72 7.23 0.92 -11.55
C ASN A 72 7.54 -0.55 -11.26
N CYS A 73 6.58 -1.44 -11.54
CA CYS A 73 6.80 -2.87 -11.47
C CYS A 73 7.81 -3.30 -12.55
N ALA A 74 8.89 -3.97 -12.16
CA ALA A 74 9.91 -4.40 -13.12
C ALA A 74 9.38 -5.43 -14.14
N SER A 75 8.36 -6.21 -13.76
CA SER A 75 7.82 -7.27 -14.61
C SER A 75 6.83 -6.78 -15.68
N CYS A 76 6.08 -5.70 -15.42
CA CYS A 76 5.02 -5.26 -16.33
C CYS A 76 4.93 -3.74 -16.53
N GLY A 77 5.85 -2.97 -15.97
CA GLY A 77 5.92 -1.51 -16.10
C GLY A 77 4.81 -0.72 -15.37
N SER A 78 3.85 -1.40 -14.73
CA SER A 78 2.76 -0.72 -14.02
C SER A 78 3.28 0.24 -12.94
N ASP A 79 2.73 1.45 -12.87
CA ASP A 79 2.98 2.43 -11.80
C ASP A 79 2.58 1.83 -10.45
N LEU A 80 3.51 1.73 -9.50
CA LEU A 80 3.26 1.20 -8.16
C LEU A 80 3.16 2.30 -7.11
N GLY A 81 3.54 3.53 -7.42
CA GLY A 81 3.69 4.63 -6.48
C GLY A 81 5.00 5.39 -6.67
N ASN A 82 5.51 5.95 -5.58
CA ASN A 82 6.69 6.80 -5.62
C ASN A 82 7.47 6.75 -4.31
N VAL A 83 8.77 7.05 -4.39
CA VAL A 83 9.58 7.33 -3.21
C VAL A 83 9.40 8.80 -2.86
N GLN A 84 9.11 9.06 -1.59
CA GLN A 84 8.90 10.40 -1.06
C GLN A 84 9.87 10.73 0.06
N ASP A 85 10.04 12.03 0.30
CA ASP A 85 10.77 12.56 1.45
C ASP A 85 9.90 12.44 2.72
N ALA A 86 10.34 11.58 3.64
CA ALA A 86 9.62 11.31 4.89
C ALA A 86 9.47 12.56 5.77
N SER A 87 10.45 13.48 5.75
CA SER A 87 10.42 14.69 6.58
C SER A 87 9.29 15.65 6.23
N LEU A 88 8.74 15.52 5.01
CA LEU A 88 7.68 16.37 4.49
C LEU A 88 6.28 15.75 4.62
N ILE A 89 6.17 14.46 4.91
CA ILE A 89 4.89 13.73 4.89
C ILE A 89 4.61 12.91 6.15
N LEU A 90 5.61 12.68 7.00
CA LEU A 90 5.48 11.88 8.24
C LEU A 90 5.85 12.71 9.47
N ASN A 91 5.39 12.26 10.64
CA ASN A 91 5.88 12.76 11.92
C ASN A 91 7.31 12.23 12.22
N GLY A 92 7.96 12.80 13.23
CA GLY A 92 9.34 12.46 13.59
C GLY A 92 9.55 11.00 14.04
N GLU A 93 8.53 10.36 14.61
CA GLU A 93 8.59 8.95 15.00
C GLU A 93 8.71 8.04 13.76
N TRP A 94 7.80 8.20 12.80
CA TRP A 94 7.77 7.39 11.59
C TRP A 94 8.98 7.67 10.68
N GLN A 95 9.41 8.93 10.59
CA GLN A 95 10.63 9.29 9.88
C GLN A 95 11.86 8.58 10.48
N SER A 96 11.98 8.56 11.81
CA SER A 96 13.10 7.90 12.49
C SER A 96 13.10 6.38 12.27
N ARG A 97 11.90 5.77 12.20
CA ARG A 97 11.75 4.32 11.98
C ARG A 97 12.03 3.90 10.53
N LEU A 98 11.60 4.68 9.54
CA LEU A 98 11.64 4.28 8.13
C LEU A 98 12.81 4.88 7.35
N GLY A 99 13.44 5.91 7.90
CA GLY A 99 14.47 6.70 7.26
C GLY A 99 13.91 7.84 6.41
N HIS A 100 14.81 8.55 5.74
CA HIS A 100 14.48 9.76 4.97
C HIS A 100 13.71 9.48 3.67
N MET A 101 13.99 8.35 3.02
CA MET A 101 13.39 7.98 1.73
C MET A 101 12.43 6.82 1.94
N VAL A 102 11.14 7.10 1.77
CA VAL A 102 10.06 6.13 1.99
C VAL A 102 9.33 5.81 0.70
N MET A 103 9.10 4.54 0.42
CA MET A 103 8.25 4.12 -0.67
C MET A 103 6.79 4.25 -0.25
N CYS A 104 6.01 5.03 -0.99
CA CYS A 104 4.56 5.15 -0.83
C CYS A 104 3.84 4.39 -1.95
N PHE A 105 3.17 3.29 -1.61
CA PHE A 105 2.43 2.49 -2.58
C PHE A 105 1.11 3.16 -2.98
N LYS A 106 0.79 3.14 -4.28
CA LYS A 106 -0.49 3.61 -4.81
C LYS A 106 -1.55 2.53 -4.66
N CYS A 107 -2.51 2.76 -3.77
CA CYS A 107 -3.56 1.81 -3.39
C CYS A 107 -4.22 1.08 -4.57
N GLN A 108 -4.54 1.82 -5.63
CA GLN A 108 -5.25 1.28 -6.79
C GLN A 108 -4.43 0.26 -7.61
N ASN A 109 -3.10 0.26 -7.46
CA ASN A 109 -2.16 -0.48 -8.31
C ASN A 109 -1.45 -1.63 -7.59
N VAL A 110 -1.75 -1.84 -6.30
CA VAL A 110 -1.18 -2.92 -5.50
C VAL A 110 -2.26 -3.76 -4.82
N LEU A 111 -1.87 -4.94 -4.36
CA LEU A 111 -2.66 -5.84 -3.54
C LEU A 111 -1.81 -6.31 -2.37
N LEU A 112 -2.46 -6.72 -1.29
CA LEU A 112 -1.78 -7.26 -0.10
C LEU A 112 -1.96 -8.77 -0.06
N GLU A 113 -0.86 -9.52 -0.07
CA GLU A 113 -0.85 -10.93 0.31
C GLU A 113 -0.59 -11.02 1.80
N LEU A 114 -1.61 -11.32 2.61
CA LEU A 114 -1.45 -11.37 4.06
C LEU A 114 -0.56 -12.54 4.50
N PRO A 115 0.16 -12.41 5.63
CA PRO A 115 0.98 -13.49 6.18
C PRO A 115 0.20 -14.80 6.35
N HIS A 116 0.85 -15.92 6.05
CA HIS A 116 0.30 -17.27 6.18
C HIS A 116 -0.96 -17.54 5.33
N TRP A 117 -1.25 -16.69 4.33
CA TRP A 117 -2.40 -16.86 3.45
C TRP A 117 -2.09 -16.41 2.01
N SER A 118 -1.66 -17.34 1.16
CA SER A 118 -1.25 -17.06 -0.23
C SER A 118 -2.30 -17.40 -1.29
N ALA A 119 -3.42 -18.03 -0.91
CA ALA A 119 -4.49 -18.39 -1.84
C ALA A 119 -5.27 -17.16 -2.34
N GLU A 120 -5.34 -16.11 -1.53
CA GLU A 120 -6.09 -14.88 -1.80
C GLU A 120 -5.26 -13.65 -1.47
N LEU A 121 -5.56 -12.57 -2.18
CA LEU A 121 -4.99 -11.25 -2.00
C LEU A 121 -6.08 -10.30 -1.52
N VAL A 122 -5.69 -9.26 -0.81
CA VAL A 122 -6.56 -8.17 -0.39
C VAL A 122 -6.43 -7.02 -1.37
N GLU A 123 -7.54 -6.66 -1.98
CA GLU A 123 -7.69 -5.45 -2.75
C GLU A 123 -8.37 -4.37 -1.90
N VAL A 124 -7.82 -3.16 -1.94
CA VAL A 124 -8.31 -2.01 -1.19
C VAL A 124 -8.59 -0.86 -2.16
N LYS A 125 -9.72 -0.17 -1.98
CA LYS A 125 -10.10 0.98 -2.83
C LYS A 125 -9.31 2.24 -2.49
N LYS A 126 -9.08 2.51 -1.21
CA LYS A 126 -8.31 3.65 -0.67
C LYS A 126 -7.63 3.26 0.65
N TRP A 127 -6.45 3.80 0.92
CA TRP A 127 -5.75 3.54 2.18
C TRP A 127 -6.51 4.03 3.41
N SER A 128 -7.22 5.16 3.31
CA SER A 128 -8.07 5.67 4.39
C SER A 128 -9.16 4.69 4.83
N ILE A 129 -9.66 3.86 3.90
CA ILE A 129 -10.65 2.83 4.19
C ILE A 129 -10.03 1.71 5.02
N LEU A 130 -8.86 1.21 4.59
CA LEU A 130 -8.15 0.19 5.35
C LEU A 130 -7.75 0.73 6.73
N TYR A 131 -7.31 1.98 6.79
CA TYR A 131 -6.93 2.63 8.04
C TYR A 131 -8.10 2.68 9.02
N ALA A 132 -9.27 3.14 8.59
CA ALA A 132 -10.47 3.18 9.42
C ALA A 132 -10.92 1.77 9.90
N VAL A 133 -10.63 0.73 9.12
CA VAL A 133 -10.93 -0.67 9.47
C VAL A 133 -9.93 -1.24 10.49
N LEU A 134 -8.66 -0.85 10.41
CA LEU A 134 -7.62 -1.28 11.34
C LEU A 134 -7.60 -0.41 12.61
N ALA A 135 -8.16 0.80 12.55
CA ALA A 135 -8.37 1.77 13.62
C ALA A 135 -7.10 2.37 14.25
N GLU A 136 -5.92 2.13 13.68
CA GLU A 136 -4.65 2.72 14.14
C GLU A 136 -3.54 2.59 13.09
N ASP A 137 -2.46 3.34 13.31
CA ASP A 137 -1.19 3.10 12.62
C ASP A 137 -0.67 1.71 12.95
N CYS A 138 -0.39 0.89 11.93
CA CYS A 138 -0.01 -0.48 12.17
C CYS A 138 0.94 -1.04 11.12
N ARG A 139 1.71 -2.04 11.54
CA ARG A 139 2.51 -2.88 10.66
C ARG A 139 1.60 -3.88 9.94
N LEU A 140 1.59 -3.90 8.61
CA LEU A 140 0.66 -4.78 7.89
C LEU A 140 0.94 -6.27 8.09
N SER A 141 2.15 -6.65 8.53
CA SER A 141 2.48 -8.04 8.85
C SER A 141 1.77 -8.60 10.09
N ILE A 142 1.14 -7.78 10.92
CA ILE A 142 0.35 -8.28 12.06
C ILE A 142 -1.13 -8.47 11.67
N VAL A 143 -1.54 -7.99 10.49
CA VAL A 143 -2.92 -8.10 10.01
C VAL A 143 -3.18 -9.51 9.49
N THR A 144 -4.09 -10.22 10.14
CA THR A 144 -4.50 -11.57 9.71
C THR A 144 -5.77 -11.51 8.86
N LYS A 145 -5.96 -12.51 7.99
CA LYS A 145 -7.22 -12.67 7.22
C LYS A 145 -8.43 -12.72 8.15
N GLN A 146 -8.32 -13.43 9.27
CA GLN A 146 -9.41 -13.61 10.24
C GLN A 146 -9.85 -12.28 10.85
N PHE A 147 -8.89 -11.47 11.27
CA PHE A 147 -9.18 -10.12 11.78
C PHE A 147 -9.86 -9.27 10.72
N LEU A 148 -9.26 -9.17 9.53
CA LEU A 148 -9.77 -8.30 8.47
C LEU A 148 -11.17 -8.73 8.01
N ALA A 149 -11.40 -10.04 7.83
CA ALA A 149 -12.68 -10.60 7.45
C ALA A 149 -13.78 -10.28 8.47
N ARG A 150 -13.49 -10.35 9.78
CA ARG A 150 -14.44 -9.95 10.83
C ARG A 150 -14.82 -8.46 10.71
N GLN A 151 -13.84 -7.58 10.53
CA GLN A 151 -14.09 -6.13 10.45
C GLN A 151 -14.95 -5.73 9.23
N ILE A 152 -14.76 -6.43 8.11
CA ILE A 152 -15.53 -6.18 6.89
C ILE A 152 -16.75 -7.10 6.74
N GLN A 153 -17.05 -7.91 7.77
CA GLN A 153 -18.16 -8.86 7.81
C GLN A 153 -18.16 -9.83 6.61
N ALA A 154 -16.98 -10.25 6.14
CA ALA A 154 -16.83 -11.20 5.06
C ALA A 154 -16.74 -12.64 5.60
N PRO A 155 -17.46 -13.61 4.99
CA PRO A 155 -17.32 -15.01 5.35
C PRO A 155 -15.92 -15.53 5.02
N LEU A 156 -15.29 -16.25 5.95
CA LEU A 156 -13.90 -16.71 5.84
C LEU A 156 -13.68 -17.74 4.71
N ASN A 157 -14.74 -18.48 4.35
CA ASN A 157 -14.70 -19.62 3.43
C ASN A 157 -15.19 -19.28 2.01
N SER A 158 -15.40 -18.00 1.70
CA SER A 158 -15.82 -17.61 0.36
C SER A 158 -14.60 -17.48 -0.55
N HIS A 159 -14.52 -18.34 -1.58
CA HIS A 159 -13.49 -18.29 -2.63
C HIS A 159 -13.82 -17.28 -3.76
N MET A 160 -14.88 -16.48 -3.59
CA MET A 160 -15.32 -15.51 -4.57
C MET A 160 -14.93 -14.10 -4.18
N ALA A 161 -14.66 -13.24 -5.17
CA ALA A 161 -14.38 -11.84 -4.94
C ALA A 161 -15.60 -11.14 -4.31
N MET A 162 -15.61 -10.99 -2.99
CA MET A 162 -16.74 -10.39 -2.29
C MET A 162 -16.54 -8.89 -2.12
N ASN A 163 -17.52 -8.13 -2.57
CA ASN A 163 -17.60 -6.70 -2.32
C ASN A 163 -18.24 -6.49 -0.95
N SER A 164 -17.45 -6.14 0.06
CA SER A 164 -17.95 -5.88 1.42
C SER A 164 -18.83 -4.63 1.54
N GLY A 165 -19.08 -3.91 0.44
CA GLY A 165 -19.65 -2.56 0.45
C GLY A 165 -18.70 -1.50 1.03
N LYS A 166 -17.68 -1.92 1.79
CA LYS A 166 -16.70 -1.07 2.46
C LYS A 166 -15.46 -0.76 1.63
N GLY A 167 -15.35 -1.27 0.39
CA GLY A 167 -14.20 -0.98 -0.48
C GLY A 167 -12.93 -1.78 -0.16
N ILE A 168 -13.06 -2.91 0.56
CA ILE A 168 -12.02 -3.94 0.74
C ILE A 168 -12.57 -5.27 0.26
N ARG A 169 -11.79 -6.04 -0.51
CA ARG A 169 -12.21 -7.31 -1.09
C ARG A 169 -11.08 -8.34 -1.05
N PHE A 170 -11.42 -9.61 -0.85
CA PHE A 170 -10.52 -10.72 -1.11
C PHE A 170 -10.62 -11.10 -2.59
N VAL A 171 -9.49 -11.37 -3.25
CA VAL A 171 -9.44 -11.78 -4.65
C VAL A 171 -8.50 -12.97 -4.81
N PRO A 172 -8.72 -13.87 -5.78
CA PRO A 172 -7.82 -15.00 -6.01
C PRO A 172 -6.38 -14.54 -6.31
N ALA A 173 -5.40 -15.26 -5.76
CA ALA A 173 -3.98 -14.97 -5.99
C ALA A 173 -3.52 -15.37 -7.41
N ARG A 174 -4.08 -16.46 -7.95
CA ARG A 174 -3.91 -16.85 -9.35
C ARG A 174 -5.01 -16.16 -10.16
N ARG A 175 -4.67 -15.61 -11.33
CA ARG A 175 -5.70 -15.28 -12.33
C ARG A 175 -6.34 -16.60 -12.73
N SER A 176 -7.66 -16.70 -12.65
CA SER A 176 -8.39 -17.71 -13.42
C SER A 176 -7.99 -17.49 -14.87
N CYS A 177 -7.33 -18.47 -15.49
CA CYS A 177 -7.15 -18.45 -16.94
C CYS A 177 -8.56 -18.40 -17.53
N ALA A 178 -8.88 -17.31 -18.21
CA ALA A 178 -10.03 -17.26 -19.12
C ALA A 178 -9.61 -17.86 -20.45
#